data_AF-A0A933VM47-F1
#
_entry.id   AF-A0A933VM47-F1
#
_cell.length_a   1.000
_cell.length_b   1.000
_cell.length_c   1.000
_cell.angle_alpha   90.00
_cell.angle_beta   90.00
_cell.angle_gamma   90.00
#
_symmetry.space_group_name_H-M   'P 1'
#
loop_
_entity.id
_entity.type
_entity.pdbx_description
1 polymer ?
#
loop_
_entity_poly.entity_id
_entity_poly.type
_entity_poly.pdbx_seq_one_letter_code
_entity_poly.pdbx_strand_id
1 'polypeptide(L)'
;MPIIKSAKRNIRSGARKAVYNARRDKAMKEVIKEVRTLVAAKDKKSAEALLSKAYKAIDKAAKGNTIKKNTAARKKSRLSRSIFKISTQK
;
A
#
# COMPACT_ATOMS: atom_id res chain seq x y z
N MET A 1 19.73 -19.57 19.31
CA MET A 1 20.33 -19.92 18.00
C MET A 1 19.61 -21.11 17.40
N PRO A 2 19.38 -21.18 16.07
CA PRO A 2 18.73 -22.33 15.47
C PRO A 2 19.66 -23.53 15.46
N ILE A 3 19.19 -24.66 15.98
CA ILE A 3 19.97 -25.89 16.09
C ILE A 3 19.98 -26.61 14.72
N ILE A 4 18.83 -26.64 14.03
CA ILE A 4 18.63 -27.38 12.77
C ILE A 4 19.07 -26.53 11.55
N LYS A 5 19.70 -27.16 10.56
CA LYS A 5 20.14 -26.51 9.30
C LYS A 5 19.01 -25.77 8.57
N SER A 6 17.81 -26.34 8.52
CA SER A 6 16.62 -25.74 7.91
C SER A 6 16.21 -24.44 8.60
N ALA A 7 16.26 -24.39 9.93
CA ALA A 7 15.94 -23.21 10.70
C ALA A 7 16.94 -22.07 10.47
N LYS A 8 18.26 -22.38 10.40
CA LYS A 8 19.29 -21.39 10.01
C LYS A 8 19.01 -20.79 8.63
N ARG A 9 18.59 -21.60 7.66
CA ARG A 9 18.20 -21.14 6.31
C ARG A 9 16.96 -20.25 6.35
N ASN A 10 15.95 -20.61 7.13
CA ASN A 10 14.71 -19.85 7.25
C ASN A 10 14.91 -18.46 7.85
N ILE A 11 15.82 -18.31 8.83
CA ILE A 11 16.17 -16.99 9.36
C ILE A 11 16.78 -16.09 8.27
N ARG A 12 17.73 -16.62 7.49
CA ARG A 12 18.35 -15.85 6.39
C ARG A 12 17.33 -15.44 5.33
N SER A 13 16.44 -16.35 4.93
CA SER A 13 15.41 -16.05 3.92
C SER A 13 14.35 -15.09 4.46
N GLY A 14 13.97 -15.22 5.74
CA GLY A 14 13.07 -14.32 6.45
C GLY A 14 13.60 -12.89 6.50
N ALA A 15 14.86 -12.71 6.90
CA ALA A 15 15.51 -11.40 6.94
C ALA A 15 15.51 -10.71 5.57
N ARG A 16 15.85 -11.44 4.49
CA ARG A 16 15.79 -10.90 3.12
C ARG A 16 14.37 -10.48 2.74
N LYS A 17 13.37 -11.33 3.00
CA LYS A 17 11.96 -11.04 2.69
C LYS A 17 11.44 -9.83 3.47
N ALA A 18 11.85 -9.66 4.73
CA ALA A 18 11.46 -8.53 5.56
C ALA A 18 11.87 -7.19 4.94
N VAL A 19 13.09 -7.09 4.41
CA VAL A 19 13.59 -5.87 3.73
C VAL A 19 12.72 -5.51 2.52
N TYR A 20 12.41 -6.49 1.66
CA TYR A 20 11.57 -6.25 0.48
C TYR A 20 10.13 -5.86 0.85
N ASN A 21 9.56 -6.50 1.87
CA ASN A 21 8.21 -6.20 2.35
C ASN A 21 8.15 -4.81 2.97
N ALA A 22 9.15 -4.41 3.76
CA ALA A 22 9.24 -3.09 4.34
C ALA A 22 9.29 -1.99 3.26
N ARG A 23 10.07 -2.20 2.19
CA ARG A 23 10.13 -1.27 1.05
C ARG A 23 8.78 -1.10 0.36
N ARG A 24 8.06 -2.20 0.10
CA ARG A 24 6.73 -2.16 -0.54
C ARG A 24 5.67 -1.52 0.35
N ASP A 25 5.70 -1.81 1.64
CA ASP A 25 4.78 -1.22 2.61
C ASP A 25 5.01 0.29 2.77
N LYS A 26 6.27 0.72 2.82
CA LYS A 26 6.64 2.15 2.86
C LYS A 26 6.16 2.88 1.60
N ALA A 27 6.47 2.37 0.41
CA ALA A 27 6.03 2.98 -0.85
C ALA A 27 4.50 3.10 -0.97
N MET A 28 3.76 2.08 -0.52
CA MET A 28 2.30 2.14 -0.49
C MET A 28 1.81 3.20 0.52
N LYS A 29 2.41 3.27 1.71
CA LYS A 29 2.04 4.26 2.74
C LYS A 29 2.30 5.69 2.30
N GLU A 30 3.42 5.95 1.63
CA GLU A 30 3.78 7.26 1.10
C GLU A 30 2.74 7.75 0.08
N VAL A 31 2.44 6.94 -0.95
CA VAL A 31 1.43 7.32 -1.96
C VAL A 31 0.04 7.51 -1.33
N ILE A 32 -0.34 6.68 -0.36
CA ILE A 32 -1.61 6.87 0.36
C ILE A 32 -1.61 8.18 1.15
N LYS A 33 -0.49 8.57 1.75
CA LYS A 33 -0.36 9.84 2.49
C LYS A 33 -0.50 11.03 1.53
N GLU A 34 0.15 10.98 0.36
CA GLU A 34 0.03 12.01 -0.68
C GLU A 34 -1.41 12.18 -1.17
N VAL A 35 -2.14 11.07 -1.43
CA VAL A 35 -3.56 11.16 -1.81
C VAL A 35 -4.37 11.81 -0.68
N ARG A 36 -4.12 11.46 0.58
CA ARG A 36 -4.85 12.03 1.73
C ARG A 36 -4.60 13.52 1.91
N THR A 37 -3.37 13.99 1.68
CA THR A 37 -3.05 15.43 1.74
C THR A 37 -3.75 16.21 0.63
N LEU A 38 -3.80 15.66 -0.59
CA LEU A 38 -4.52 16.29 -1.71
C LEU A 38 -6.04 16.29 -1.47
N VAL A 39 -6.58 15.22 -0.88
CA VAL A 39 -7.98 15.14 -0.48
C VAL A 39 -8.30 16.21 0.57
N ALA A 40 -7.40 16.46 1.53
CA ALA A 40 -7.57 17.54 2.50
C ALA A 40 -7.52 18.94 1.84
N ALA A 41 -6.68 19.12 0.82
CA ALA A 41 -6.59 20.35 0.03
C ALA A 41 -7.75 20.56 -0.96
N LYS A 42 -8.66 19.59 -1.11
CA LYS A 42 -9.80 19.58 -2.06
C LYS A 42 -9.40 19.62 -3.56
N ASP A 43 -8.16 19.27 -3.89
CA ASP A 43 -7.68 19.24 -5.27
C ASP A 43 -8.07 17.95 -6.02
N LYS A 44 -9.25 17.98 -6.66
CA LYS A 44 -9.84 16.81 -7.34
C LYS A 44 -8.98 16.29 -8.50
N LYS A 45 -8.52 17.16 -9.40
CA LYS A 45 -7.76 16.77 -10.60
C LYS A 45 -6.45 16.06 -10.24
N SER A 46 -5.72 16.60 -9.28
CA SER A 46 -4.46 16.04 -8.80
C SER A 46 -4.66 14.72 -8.07
N ALA A 47 -5.74 14.59 -7.28
CA ALA A 47 -6.07 13.35 -6.59
C ALA A 47 -6.46 12.21 -7.55
N GLU A 48 -7.19 12.51 -8.63
CA GLU A 48 -7.55 11.53 -9.66
C GLU A 48 -6.32 11.02 -10.44
N ALA A 49 -5.37 11.91 -10.77
CA ALA A 49 -4.13 11.51 -11.41
C ALA A 49 -3.30 10.56 -10.51
N LEU A 50 -3.21 10.86 -9.21
CA LEU A 50 -2.44 10.08 -8.24
C LEU A 50 -3.08 8.73 -7.89
N LEU A 51 -4.39 8.59 -8.10
CA LEU A 51 -5.15 7.36 -7.81
C LEU A 51 -4.64 6.17 -8.63
N SER A 52 -4.27 6.39 -9.89
CA SER A 52 -3.66 5.36 -10.75
C SER A 52 -2.37 4.78 -10.14
N LYS A 53 -1.49 5.66 -9.64
CA LYS A 53 -0.24 5.31 -8.95
C LYS A 53 -0.51 4.61 -7.62
N ALA A 54 -1.51 5.05 -6.87
CA ALA A 54 -1.94 4.43 -5.62
C ALA A 54 -2.43 2.98 -5.84
N TYR A 55 -3.27 2.76 -6.86
CA TYR A 55 -3.74 1.40 -7.21
C TYR A 55 -2.58 0.50 -7.62
N LYS A 56 -1.67 0.99 -8.48
CA LYS A 56 -0.47 0.25 -8.88
C LYS A 56 0.38 -0.17 -7.68
N ALA A 57 0.59 0.73 -6.71
CA ALA A 57 1.36 0.43 -5.50
C ALA A 57 0.66 -0.62 -4.61
N ILE A 58 -0.66 -0.48 -4.41
CA ILE A 58 -1.47 -1.42 -3.62
C ILE A 58 -1.49 -2.81 -4.25
N ASP A 59 -1.71 -2.90 -5.55
CA ASP A 59 -1.82 -4.19 -6.24
C ASP A 59 -0.47 -4.90 -6.34
N LYS A 60 0.64 -4.16 -6.47
CA LYS A 60 2.00 -4.73 -6.35
C LYS A 60 2.28 -5.26 -4.95
N ALA A 61 1.84 -4.56 -3.90
CA ALA A 61 1.97 -5.03 -2.52
C ALA A 61 1.13 -6.30 -2.26
N ALA A 62 -0.05 -6.41 -2.90
CA ALA A 62 -0.90 -7.60 -2.83
C ALA A 62 -0.27 -8.79 -3.57
N LYS A 63 0.26 -8.58 -4.78
CA LYS A 63 0.95 -9.62 -5.56
C LYS A 63 2.17 -10.18 -4.81
N GLY A 64 2.89 -9.33 -4.09
CA GLY A 64 4.05 -9.72 -3.28
C GLY A 64 3.70 -10.40 -1.95
N ASN A 65 2.42 -10.69 -1.67
CA ASN A 65 1.92 -11.17 -0.37
C ASN A 65 2.31 -10.29 0.82
N THR A 66 2.69 -9.03 0.58
CA THR A 66 2.99 -8.06 1.64
C THR A 66 1.68 -7.63 2.34
N ILE A 67 0.58 -7.57 1.59
CA ILE A 67 -0.78 -7.36 2.11
C ILE A 67 -1.72 -8.45 1.59
N LYS A 68 -2.77 -8.79 2.35
CA LYS A 68 -3.81 -9.71 1.90
C LYS A 68 -4.70 -9.04 0.85
N LYS A 69 -5.29 -9.83 -0.05
CA LYS A 69 -6.18 -9.36 -1.12
C LYS A 69 -7.34 -8.50 -0.59
N ASN A 70 -7.95 -8.90 0.53
CA ASN A 70 -9.04 -8.15 1.16
C ASN A 70 -8.58 -6.81 1.74
N THR A 71 -7.36 -6.74 2.28
CA THR A 71 -6.77 -5.49 2.75
C THR A 71 -6.51 -4.53 1.59
N ALA A 72 -6.03 -5.05 0.45
CA ALA A 72 -5.85 -4.27 -0.77
C ALA A 72 -7.20 -3.71 -1.27
N ALA A 73 -8.23 -4.56 -1.39
CA ALA A 73 -9.58 -4.15 -1.79
C ALA A 73 -10.16 -3.07 -0.85
N ARG A 74 -10.04 -3.25 0.47
CA ARG A 74 -10.48 -2.28 1.47
C ARG A 74 -9.79 -0.93 1.30
N LYS A 75 -8.47 -0.92 1.03
CA LYS A 75 -7.72 0.32 0.83
C LYS A 75 -8.14 1.03 -0.46
N LYS A 76 -8.33 0.30 -1.57
CA LYS A 76 -8.83 0.88 -2.84
C LYS A 76 -10.20 1.53 -2.66
N SER A 77 -11.14 0.81 -2.06
CA SER A 77 -12.49 1.31 -1.77
C SER A 77 -12.50 2.56 -0.88
N ARG A 78 -11.65 2.61 0.16
CA ARG A 78 -11.55 3.79 1.03
C ARG A 78 -11.00 5.01 0.30
N LEU A 79 -10.01 4.84 -0.58
CA LEU A 79 -9.45 5.94 -1.36
C LEU A 79 -10.48 6.51 -2.34
N SER A 80 -11.17 5.66 -3.10
CA SER A 80 -12.21 6.11 -4.04
C SER A 80 -13.35 6.82 -3.31
N ARG A 81 -13.79 6.28 -2.17
CA ARG A 81 -14.85 6.90 -1.35
C ARG A 81 -14.43 8.26 -0.78
N SER A 82 -13.16 8.43 -0.43
CA SER A 82 -12.65 9.71 0.08
C SER A 82 -12.67 10.80 -1.00
N ILE A 83 -12.30 10.45 -2.23
CA ILE A 83 -12.34 11.37 -3.39
C ILE A 83 -13.80 11.66 -3.79
N PHE A 84 -14.65 10.63 -3.81
CA PHE A 84 -16.08 10.82 -4.11
C PHE A 84 -16.74 11.77 -3.11
N LYS A 85 -16.44 11.66 -1.82
CA LYS A 85 -17.00 12.53 -0.77
C LYS A 85 -16.70 14.02 -1.01
N ILE A 86 -15.53 14.37 -1.55
CA ILE A 86 -15.24 15.76 -1.95
C ILE A 86 -16.20 16.21 -3.06
N SER A 87 -16.53 15.31 -3.99
CA SER A 87 -17.43 15.61 -5.11
C SER A 87 -18.90 15.71 -4.69
N THR A 88 -19.32 15.02 -3.62
CA THR A 88 -20.71 15.03 -3.13
C THR A 88 -20.99 16.16 -2.14
N GLN A 89 -19.96 16.75 -1.53
CA GLN A 89 -20.09 17.99 -0.76
C GLN A 89 -20.14 19.17 -1.71
N LYS A 90 -21.26 19.29 -2.43
CA LYS A 90 -21.67 20.49 -3.12
C LYS A 90 -23.07 20.84 -2.65
#